data_AF-A0A972E2I3-F1
#
_entry.id   AF-A0A972E2I3-F1
#
_cell.length_a   1.000
_cell.length_b   1.000
_cell.length_c   1.000
_cell.angle_alpha   90.00
_cell.angle_beta   90.00
_cell.angle_gamma   90.00
#
_symmetry.space_group_name_H-M   'P 1'
#
loop_
_entity.id
_entity.type
_entity.pdbx_description
1 polymer ?
#
loop_
_entity_poly.entity_id
_entity_poly.type
_entity_poly.pdbx_seq_one_letter_code
_entity_poly.pdbx_strand_id
1 'polypeptide(L)'
;YAFSHPGIAVVQLFAHHPESAKYISFFVGGENPTTPEIIASEVGHYVQKKPSNIPVYNPFYNYPGDYSQNGLIFDYTHIRYQPETGTPYYDVDKNRTFSTGDISFAPRRETFFSKIVYSVNLLNGLLANGSLQRTSWPKNWATPEEAESWWEGRSMAFQFERIANHHYQAKVLLVFAEEDHVQTAKDKPHIHQMYDGFLHIAKLPWVRLNPDRSYLETAEKKKNSLYNEHPANTEPADWLQIEEWAIKPPLLITIGTLAAVIEMVDRVHFDQWASDLNRTLK
;
A
#
# COMPACT_ATOMS: atom_id res chain seq x y z
N TYR A 1 -11.23 11.49 1.12
CA TYR A 1 -9.95 10.96 1.61
C TYR A 1 -10.19 9.60 2.23
N ALA A 2 -9.35 8.60 1.93
CA ALA A 2 -9.38 7.31 2.60
C ALA A 2 -7.95 6.80 2.84
N PHE A 3 -7.63 6.45 4.08
CA PHE A 3 -6.32 5.96 4.49
C PHE A 3 -6.35 4.47 4.79
N SER A 4 -5.31 3.71 4.43
CA SER A 4 -5.23 2.27 4.72
C SER A 4 -6.48 1.50 4.20
N HIS A 5 -7.11 0.67 5.02
CA HIS A 5 -8.25 -0.19 4.67
C HIS A 5 -9.47 0.54 4.08
N PRO A 6 -9.88 1.72 4.56
CA PRO A 6 -10.86 2.56 3.88
C PRO A 6 -10.61 2.78 2.37
N GLY A 7 -9.35 2.84 1.91
CA GLY A 7 -9.07 2.94 0.47
C GLY A 7 -9.42 1.68 -0.30
N ILE A 8 -9.26 0.50 0.30
CA ILE A 8 -9.75 -0.77 -0.26
C ILE A 8 -11.25 -0.68 -0.51
N ALA A 9 -12.00 -0.19 0.48
CA ALA A 9 -13.46 -0.04 0.33
C ALA A 9 -13.84 0.94 -0.80
N VAL A 10 -13.07 2.01 -1.02
CA VAL A 10 -13.31 2.94 -2.14
C VAL A 10 -13.03 2.29 -3.49
N VAL A 11 -11.94 1.53 -3.62
CA VAL A 11 -11.65 0.78 -4.86
C VAL A 11 -12.74 -0.26 -5.14
N GLN A 12 -13.21 -0.97 -4.11
CA GLN A 12 -14.35 -1.89 -4.21
C GLN A 12 -15.65 -1.16 -4.62
N LEU A 13 -15.89 0.05 -4.11
CA LEU A 13 -17.02 0.90 -4.52
C LEU A 13 -16.94 1.23 -6.02
N PHE A 14 -15.79 1.67 -6.52
CA PHE A 14 -15.59 1.92 -7.95
C PHE A 14 -15.75 0.65 -8.78
N ALA A 15 -15.29 -0.51 -8.32
CA ALA A 15 -15.34 -1.75 -9.09
C ALA A 15 -16.75 -2.37 -9.15
N HIS A 16 -17.50 -2.35 -8.05
CA HIS A 16 -18.74 -3.13 -7.89
C HIS A 16 -20.02 -2.30 -7.80
N HIS A 17 -19.93 -0.99 -7.58
CA HIS A 17 -21.09 -0.13 -7.39
C HIS A 17 -21.07 1.10 -8.32
N PRO A 18 -21.06 0.91 -9.65
CA PRO A 18 -20.92 2.01 -10.61
C PRO A 18 -22.01 3.07 -10.54
N GLU A 19 -23.23 2.67 -10.22
CA GLU A 19 -24.35 3.59 -10.04
C GLU A 19 -24.16 4.57 -8.88
N SER A 20 -23.37 4.19 -7.87
CA SER A 20 -23.00 5.07 -6.75
C SER A 20 -21.70 5.82 -7.04
N ALA A 21 -20.70 5.13 -7.60
CA ALA A 21 -19.38 5.69 -7.86
C ALA A 21 -19.38 6.78 -8.94
N LYS A 22 -20.35 6.79 -9.87
CA LYS A 22 -20.45 7.84 -10.91
C LYS A 22 -20.61 9.27 -10.39
N TYR A 23 -21.02 9.43 -9.13
CA TYR A 23 -21.15 10.74 -8.48
C TYR A 23 -19.86 11.19 -7.76
N ILE A 24 -18.81 10.37 -7.76
CA ILE A 24 -17.52 10.71 -7.14
C ILE A 24 -16.68 11.50 -8.14
N SER A 25 -16.50 12.80 -7.88
CA SER A 25 -15.65 13.65 -8.72
C SER A 25 -14.16 13.36 -8.51
N PHE A 26 -13.77 13.02 -7.28
CA PHE A 26 -12.39 12.71 -6.96
C PHE A 26 -12.22 11.74 -5.79
N PHE A 27 -11.05 11.13 -5.73
CA PHE A 27 -10.58 10.32 -4.63
C PHE A 27 -9.19 10.80 -4.17
N VAL A 28 -9.02 10.92 -2.85
CA VAL A 28 -7.70 11.10 -2.23
C VAL A 28 -7.38 9.84 -1.44
N GLY A 29 -6.40 9.08 -1.89
CA GLY A 29 -5.92 7.86 -1.23
C GLY A 29 -4.65 8.14 -0.44
N GLY A 30 -4.48 7.50 0.71
CA GLY A 30 -3.26 7.57 1.51
C GLY A 30 -2.84 6.20 2.01
N GLU A 31 -1.64 5.76 1.63
CA GLU A 31 -1.06 4.47 2.04
C GLU A 31 -2.06 3.30 2.01
N ASN A 32 -2.76 3.12 0.88
CA ASN A 32 -3.79 2.08 0.75
C ASN A 32 -3.15 0.78 0.25
N PRO A 33 -3.12 -0.28 1.07
CA PRO A 33 -2.53 -1.54 0.66
C PRO A 33 -3.44 -2.27 -0.32
N THR A 34 -2.85 -2.88 -1.34
CA THR A 34 -3.53 -3.40 -2.54
C THR A 34 -3.62 -4.92 -2.57
N THR A 35 -2.72 -5.62 -1.88
CA THR A 35 -2.63 -7.10 -1.90
C THR A 35 -2.50 -7.67 -0.50
N PRO A 36 -2.88 -8.94 -0.28
CA PRO A 36 -2.73 -9.62 1.02
C PRO A 36 -1.32 -9.53 1.59
N GLU A 37 -0.28 -9.68 0.75
CA GLU A 37 1.11 -9.66 1.16
C GLU A 37 1.54 -8.28 1.69
N ILE A 38 1.05 -7.21 1.07
CA ILE A 38 1.25 -5.83 1.51
C ILE A 38 0.49 -5.58 2.83
N ILE A 39 -0.78 -6.00 2.89
CA ILE A 39 -1.66 -5.84 4.07
C ILE A 39 -1.09 -6.58 5.28
N ALA A 40 -0.64 -7.82 5.09
CA ALA A 40 -0.04 -8.67 6.13
C ALA A 40 1.44 -8.30 6.45
N SER A 41 1.97 -7.23 5.84
CA SER A 41 3.34 -6.74 6.07
C SER A 41 4.43 -7.76 5.74
N GLU A 42 4.19 -8.58 4.72
CA GLU A 42 5.09 -9.65 4.25
C GLU A 42 6.21 -9.10 3.36
N VAL A 43 6.00 -7.93 2.73
CA VAL A 43 7.02 -7.21 1.95
C VAL A 43 8.12 -6.59 2.83
N GLY A 44 7.91 -6.56 4.15
CA GLY A 44 8.80 -5.92 5.12
C GLY A 44 7.99 -5.10 6.11
N HIS A 45 8.57 -4.86 7.29
CA HIS A 45 7.87 -4.22 8.40
C HIS A 45 8.82 -3.49 9.35
N TYR A 46 8.26 -2.69 10.24
CA TYR A 46 9.01 -2.05 11.32
C TYR A 46 8.86 -2.79 12.64
N VAL A 47 9.99 -3.04 13.31
CA VAL A 47 10.00 -3.48 14.71
C VAL A 47 10.02 -2.25 15.60
N GLN A 48 9.01 -2.12 16.46
CA GLN A 48 8.93 -1.00 17.40
C GLN A 48 10.05 -1.07 18.42
N LYS A 49 10.98 -0.12 18.32
CA LYS A 49 11.98 0.17 19.35
C LYS A 49 11.96 1.67 19.57
N LYS A 50 11.95 2.14 20.82
CA LYS A 50 12.09 3.59 21.10
C LYS A 50 13.58 3.94 21.12
N PRO A 51 14.01 5.09 20.57
CA PRO A 51 13.21 6.21 20.05
C PRO A 51 12.81 6.11 18.57
N SER A 52 13.34 5.16 17.81
CA SER A 52 13.05 4.98 16.38
C SER A 52 12.81 3.52 16.01
N ASN A 53 11.81 3.31 15.15
CA ASN A 53 11.50 2.00 14.61
C ASN A 53 12.68 1.43 13.82
N ILE A 54 12.92 0.12 13.95
CA ILE A 54 13.96 -0.57 13.16
C ILE A 54 13.30 -1.18 11.92
N PRO A 55 13.72 -0.82 10.70
CA PRO A 55 13.20 -1.44 9.50
C PRO A 55 13.71 -2.89 9.40
N VAL A 56 12.79 -3.80 9.09
CA VAL A 56 13.06 -5.18 8.69
C VAL A 56 12.64 -5.31 7.24
N TYR A 57 13.61 -5.53 6.36
CA TYR A 57 13.38 -5.73 4.93
C TYR A 57 13.15 -7.22 4.66
N ASN A 58 12.27 -7.53 3.70
CA ASN A 58 12.16 -8.88 3.17
C ASN A 58 13.29 -9.11 2.14
N PRO A 59 14.27 -9.99 2.40
CA PRO A 59 15.38 -10.23 1.47
C PRO A 59 14.97 -11.04 0.22
N PHE A 60 13.75 -11.58 0.19
CA PHE A 60 13.20 -12.35 -0.93
C PHE A 60 12.23 -11.52 -1.79
N TYR A 61 12.24 -10.20 -1.63
CA TYR A 61 11.51 -9.27 -2.50
C TYR A 61 12.48 -8.34 -3.21
N ASN A 62 12.60 -8.53 -4.51
CA ASN A 62 13.55 -7.86 -5.38
C ASN A 62 12.80 -7.07 -6.47
N TYR A 63 12.65 -5.77 -6.27
CA TYR A 63 12.17 -4.88 -7.31
C TYR A 63 13.23 -4.72 -8.43
N PRO A 64 12.84 -4.67 -9.72
CA PRO A 64 11.47 -4.77 -10.24
C PRO A 64 11.00 -6.21 -10.51
N GLY A 65 11.85 -7.23 -10.37
CA GLY A 65 11.55 -8.60 -10.80
C GLY A 65 10.38 -9.25 -10.07
N ASP A 66 10.18 -8.92 -8.81
CA ASP A 66 9.13 -9.47 -7.95
C ASP A 66 7.87 -8.59 -7.87
N TYR A 67 7.86 -7.46 -8.57
CA TYR A 67 6.74 -6.53 -8.64
C TYR A 67 5.86 -6.79 -9.87
N SER A 68 4.55 -6.69 -9.70
CA SER A 68 3.60 -6.52 -10.81
C SER A 68 2.45 -5.61 -10.40
N GLN A 69 1.73 -5.06 -11.38
CA GLN A 69 0.58 -4.16 -11.13
C GLN A 69 -0.55 -4.86 -10.35
N ASN A 70 -0.65 -6.19 -10.48
CA ASN A 70 -1.73 -7.01 -9.90
C ASN A 70 -1.28 -7.83 -8.68
N GLY A 71 -0.01 -7.76 -8.26
CA GLY A 71 0.50 -8.70 -7.28
C GLY A 71 1.98 -8.56 -7.01
N LEU A 72 2.44 -9.15 -5.92
CA LEU A 72 3.85 -9.30 -5.60
C LEU A 72 4.20 -10.78 -5.63
N ILE A 73 5.44 -11.09 -6.01
CA ILE A 73 5.97 -12.45 -6.06
C ILE A 73 6.92 -12.61 -4.87
N PHE A 74 6.75 -13.71 -4.12
CA PHE A 74 7.63 -14.04 -3.01
C PHE A 74 7.98 -15.53 -3.05
N ASP A 75 9.21 -15.86 -2.66
CA ASP A 75 9.62 -17.23 -2.43
C ASP A 75 9.29 -17.66 -0.99
N TYR A 76 8.18 -18.39 -0.83
CA TYR A 76 7.78 -18.98 0.45
C TYR A 76 8.31 -20.41 0.68
N THR A 77 9.27 -20.91 -0.11
CA THR A 77 9.77 -22.30 0.06
C THR A 77 10.52 -22.49 1.38
N HIS A 78 11.19 -21.44 1.85
CA HIS A 78 12.04 -21.44 3.03
C HIS A 78 11.43 -20.69 4.23
N ILE A 79 10.10 -20.58 4.30
CA ILE A 79 9.46 -20.08 5.53
C ILE A 79 9.27 -21.19 6.56
N ARG A 80 9.25 -20.79 7.82
CA ARG A 80 9.00 -21.66 8.97
C ARG A 80 8.06 -20.98 9.95
N TYR A 81 7.48 -21.77 10.83
CA TYR A 81 6.69 -21.32 11.97
C TYR A 81 7.50 -21.49 13.25
N GLN A 82 7.55 -20.45 14.06
CA GLN A 82 8.15 -20.48 15.40
C GLN A 82 7.04 -20.60 16.46
N PRO A 83 6.83 -21.77 17.08
CA PRO A 83 5.76 -21.96 18.06
C PRO A 83 5.89 -21.08 19.30
N GLU A 84 7.12 -20.75 19.72
CA GLU A 84 7.40 -19.99 20.95
C GLU A 84 6.90 -18.55 20.87
N THR A 85 7.02 -17.93 19.68
CA THR A 85 6.57 -16.56 19.41
C THR A 85 5.24 -16.53 18.66
N GLY A 86 4.79 -17.69 18.16
CA GLY A 86 3.62 -17.82 17.32
C GLY A 86 3.73 -17.01 16.04
N THR A 87 4.91 -16.93 15.42
CA THR A 87 5.16 -16.07 14.26
C THR A 87 5.89 -16.86 13.16
N PRO A 88 5.53 -16.70 11.87
CA PRO A 88 6.33 -17.20 10.78
C PRO A 88 7.67 -16.45 10.68
N TYR A 89 8.66 -17.06 10.06
CA TYR A 89 9.93 -16.42 9.70
C TYR A 89 10.47 -17.00 8.40
N TYR A 90 11.30 -16.23 7.70
CA TYR A 90 12.18 -16.77 6.66
C TYR A 90 13.40 -17.42 7.30
N ASP A 91 13.57 -18.72 7.07
CA ASP A 91 14.70 -19.57 7.47
C ASP A 91 15.82 -19.41 6.43
N VAL A 92 16.57 -18.31 6.56
CA VAL A 92 17.52 -17.82 5.56
C VAL A 92 18.69 -18.78 5.40
N ASP A 93 19.18 -19.35 6.50
CA ASP A 93 20.28 -20.32 6.50
C ASP A 93 19.81 -21.77 6.31
N LYS A 94 18.49 -22.00 6.26
CA LYS A 94 17.82 -23.28 5.99
C LYS A 94 18.07 -24.33 7.08
N ASN A 95 18.39 -23.91 8.30
CA ASN A 95 18.67 -24.80 9.42
C ASN A 95 17.38 -25.26 10.15
N ARG A 96 16.20 -24.73 9.76
CA ARG A 96 14.85 -25.03 10.29
C ARG A 96 14.60 -24.57 11.72
N THR A 97 15.47 -23.72 12.26
CA THR A 97 15.43 -23.21 13.62
C THR A 97 15.66 -21.70 13.59
N PHE A 98 14.79 -20.92 14.25
CA PHE A 98 14.97 -19.48 14.26
C PHE A 98 16.31 -19.10 14.90
N SER A 99 17.15 -18.40 14.15
CA SER A 99 18.53 -18.10 14.49
C SER A 99 18.94 -16.68 14.08
N THR A 100 20.16 -16.28 14.44
CA THR A 100 20.67 -14.95 14.07
C THR A 100 20.88 -14.89 12.55
N GLY A 101 20.12 -14.02 11.89
CA GLY A 101 20.13 -13.86 10.42
C GLY A 101 18.78 -14.17 9.79
N ASP A 102 17.91 -14.91 10.49
CA ASP A 102 16.54 -15.16 10.05
C ASP A 102 15.66 -13.92 10.20
N ILE A 103 14.63 -13.86 9.35
CA ILE A 103 13.74 -12.70 9.25
C ILE A 103 12.35 -13.11 9.73
N SER A 104 12.00 -12.69 10.95
CA SER A 104 10.63 -12.85 11.46
C SER A 104 9.66 -12.03 10.62
N PHE A 105 8.45 -12.53 10.41
CA PHE A 105 7.34 -11.70 9.92
C PHE A 105 6.87 -10.72 11.00
N ALA A 106 6.05 -9.75 10.58
CA ALA A 106 5.64 -8.65 11.43
C ALA A 106 4.95 -9.13 12.73
N PRO A 107 5.32 -8.57 13.90
CA PRO A 107 4.62 -8.88 15.15
C PRO A 107 3.19 -8.29 15.15
N ARG A 108 3.01 -7.16 14.48
CA ARG A 108 1.70 -6.56 14.20
C ARG A 108 1.05 -7.35 13.07
N ARG A 109 -0.07 -7.98 13.40
CA ARG A 109 -0.75 -8.94 12.54
C ARG A 109 -2.17 -8.47 12.27
N GLU A 110 -2.57 -8.49 11.01
CA GLU A 110 -3.96 -8.22 10.66
C GLU A 110 -4.85 -9.31 11.22
N THR A 111 -6.01 -8.91 11.72
CA THR A 111 -6.95 -9.83 12.35
C THR A 111 -8.34 -9.70 11.76
N PHE A 112 -8.84 -10.79 11.19
CA PHE A 112 -10.21 -10.90 10.70
C PHE A 112 -10.94 -11.97 11.51
N PHE A 113 -12.16 -11.66 11.94
CA PHE A 113 -12.99 -12.59 12.71
C PHE A 113 -12.24 -13.21 13.91
N SER A 114 -11.47 -12.38 14.62
CA SER A 114 -10.62 -12.76 15.77
C SER A 114 -9.48 -13.74 15.44
N LYS A 115 -9.13 -13.91 14.17
CA LYS A 115 -7.99 -14.71 13.71
C LYS A 115 -6.96 -13.86 13.00
N ILE A 116 -5.68 -14.16 13.26
CA ILE A 116 -4.55 -13.66 12.49
C ILE A 116 -4.67 -14.19 11.06
N VAL A 117 -4.48 -13.30 10.10
CA VAL A 117 -4.55 -13.64 8.68
C VAL A 117 -3.26 -13.23 7.97
N TYR A 118 -2.66 -14.18 7.26
CA TYR A 118 -1.53 -13.96 6.36
C TYR A 118 -2.00 -14.13 4.91
N SER A 119 -1.13 -13.87 3.94
CA SER A 119 -1.37 -14.19 2.54
C SER A 119 -1.63 -15.70 2.37
N VAL A 120 -2.47 -16.04 1.40
CA VAL A 120 -2.77 -17.44 1.06
C VAL A 120 -1.49 -18.19 0.69
N ASN A 121 -0.57 -17.50 0.00
CA ASN A 121 0.72 -18.04 -0.43
C ASN A 121 1.62 -18.42 0.76
N LEU A 122 1.71 -17.56 1.78
CA LEU A 122 2.45 -17.87 3.01
C LEU A 122 1.84 -19.06 3.74
N LEU A 123 0.52 -19.08 3.93
CA LEU A 123 -0.15 -20.18 4.64
C LEU A 123 0.02 -21.52 3.91
N ASN A 124 -0.09 -21.52 2.58
CA ASN A 124 0.19 -22.69 1.76
C ASN A 124 1.66 -23.11 1.81
N GLY A 125 2.60 -22.15 1.82
CA GLY A 125 4.03 -22.42 1.96
C GLY A 125 4.35 -23.18 3.25
N LEU A 126 3.78 -22.74 4.39
CA LEU A 126 3.96 -23.40 5.69
C LEU A 126 3.42 -24.83 5.72
N LEU A 127 2.32 -25.09 5.01
CA LEU A 127 1.78 -26.45 4.86
C LEU A 127 2.66 -27.30 3.94
N ALA A 128 3.01 -26.76 2.77
CA ALA A 128 3.73 -27.47 1.72
C ALA A 128 5.12 -27.92 2.18
N ASN A 129 5.80 -27.11 2.99
CA ASN A 129 7.11 -27.44 3.53
C ASN A 129 7.06 -28.19 4.88
N GLY A 130 5.86 -28.49 5.38
CA GLY A 130 5.64 -29.24 6.61
C GLY A 130 5.99 -28.49 7.89
N SER A 131 6.31 -27.19 7.81
CA SER A 131 6.61 -26.39 9.00
C SER A 131 5.40 -26.19 9.89
N LEU A 132 4.19 -26.21 9.32
CA LEU A 132 2.96 -26.22 10.07
C LEU A 132 2.04 -27.31 9.51
N GLN A 133 1.37 -28.05 10.37
CA GLN A 133 0.46 -29.13 9.97
C GLN A 133 -0.97 -28.76 10.35
N ARG A 134 -1.95 -29.31 9.62
CA ARG A 134 -3.38 -29.10 9.91
C ARG A 134 -3.77 -29.53 11.33
N THR A 135 -3.14 -30.59 11.84
CA THR A 135 -3.35 -31.12 13.19
C THR A 135 -2.80 -30.22 14.30
N SER A 136 -1.80 -29.39 13.98
CA SER A 136 -1.16 -28.45 14.91
C SER A 136 -1.41 -26.98 14.55
N TRP A 137 -2.40 -26.71 13.68
CA TRP A 137 -2.71 -25.36 13.22
C TRP A 137 -3.14 -24.47 14.39
N PRO A 138 -2.58 -23.26 14.55
CA PRO A 138 -2.97 -22.36 15.62
C PRO A 138 -4.45 -21.97 15.48
N LYS A 139 -5.24 -22.16 16.55
CA LYS A 139 -6.69 -21.89 16.53
C LYS A 139 -7.03 -20.43 16.21
N ASN A 140 -6.11 -19.53 16.54
CA ASN A 140 -6.22 -18.09 16.29
C ASN A 140 -5.65 -17.67 14.94
N TRP A 141 -5.32 -18.60 14.03
CA TRP A 141 -4.90 -18.29 12.66
C TRP A 141 -5.98 -18.71 11.67
N ALA A 142 -6.21 -17.86 10.67
CA ALA A 142 -6.99 -18.23 9.50
C ALA A 142 -6.34 -19.46 8.84
N THR A 143 -7.14 -20.42 8.37
CA THR A 143 -6.64 -21.46 7.46
C THR A 143 -6.42 -20.86 6.06
N PRO A 144 -5.70 -21.54 5.14
CA PRO A 144 -5.62 -21.09 3.75
C PRO A 144 -6.98 -20.84 3.10
N GLU A 145 -7.96 -21.70 3.36
CA GLU A 145 -9.32 -21.57 2.81
C GLU A 145 -10.06 -20.35 3.39
N GLU A 146 -9.90 -20.10 4.70
CA GLU A 146 -10.44 -18.90 5.33
C GLU A 146 -9.77 -17.65 4.77
N ALA A 147 -8.44 -17.64 4.65
CA ALA A 147 -7.69 -16.52 4.10
C ALA A 147 -8.09 -16.22 2.66
N GLU A 148 -8.21 -17.24 1.81
CA GLU A 148 -8.67 -17.11 0.41
C GLU A 148 -10.04 -16.43 0.35
N SER A 149 -11.01 -16.92 1.13
CA SER A 149 -12.35 -16.33 1.19
C SER A 149 -12.33 -14.89 1.72
N TRP A 150 -11.52 -14.59 2.73
CA TRP A 150 -11.55 -13.29 3.41
C TRP A 150 -10.77 -12.21 2.65
N TRP A 151 -9.74 -12.60 1.90
CA TRP A 151 -8.96 -11.70 1.06
C TRP A 151 -9.64 -11.33 -0.25
N GLU A 152 -10.55 -12.17 -0.77
CA GLU A 152 -11.25 -11.91 -2.04
C GLU A 152 -11.87 -10.50 -2.09
N GLY A 153 -12.59 -10.10 -1.04
CA GLY A 153 -13.20 -8.76 -0.94
C GLY A 153 -12.25 -7.64 -0.48
N ARG A 154 -10.96 -7.93 -0.27
CA ARG A 154 -9.97 -6.99 0.29
C ARG A 154 -8.74 -6.80 -0.60
N SER A 155 -8.56 -7.64 -1.61
CA SER A 155 -7.54 -7.47 -2.64
C SER A 155 -8.03 -6.52 -3.73
N MET A 156 -7.16 -5.61 -4.13
CA MET A 156 -7.38 -4.65 -5.22
C MET A 156 -6.83 -5.15 -6.56
N ALA A 157 -6.02 -6.21 -6.55
CA ALA A 157 -5.26 -6.74 -7.69
C ALA A 157 -6.03 -6.77 -9.02
N PHE A 158 -7.28 -7.21 -9.00
CA PHE A 158 -8.11 -7.36 -10.22
C PHE A 158 -9.26 -6.35 -10.30
N GLN A 159 -9.33 -5.42 -9.34
CA GLN A 159 -10.45 -4.48 -9.25
C GLN A 159 -10.30 -3.35 -10.27
N PHE A 160 -9.07 -2.95 -10.59
CA PHE A 160 -8.82 -1.87 -11.54
C PHE A 160 -9.27 -2.20 -12.97
N GLU A 161 -9.18 -3.46 -13.40
CA GLU A 161 -9.73 -3.90 -14.70
C GLU A 161 -11.27 -3.73 -14.73
N ARG A 162 -11.95 -4.00 -13.61
CA ARG A 162 -13.39 -3.76 -13.50
C ARG A 162 -13.71 -2.27 -13.55
N ILE A 163 -12.91 -1.44 -12.87
CA ILE A 163 -13.04 0.03 -12.89
C ILE A 163 -12.89 0.56 -14.32
N ALA A 164 -11.95 0.02 -15.11
CA ALA A 164 -11.74 0.41 -16.51
C ALA A 164 -13.02 0.30 -17.35
N ASN A 165 -13.81 -0.76 -17.13
CA ASN A 165 -15.05 -1.02 -17.88
C ASN A 165 -16.19 -0.04 -17.56
N HIS A 166 -16.07 0.74 -16.49
CA HIS A 166 -17.08 1.73 -16.09
C HIS A 166 -16.82 3.14 -16.65
N HIS A 167 -15.63 3.37 -17.21
CA HIS A 167 -15.25 4.64 -17.86
C HIS A 167 -15.41 5.90 -16.99
N TYR A 168 -15.09 5.81 -15.70
CA TYR A 168 -15.20 6.94 -14.79
C TYR A 168 -14.37 8.15 -15.21
N GLN A 169 -14.90 9.33 -14.90
CA GLN A 169 -14.19 10.61 -15.06
C GLN A 169 -13.58 11.12 -13.75
N ALA A 170 -13.62 10.29 -12.69
CA ALA A 170 -13.06 10.61 -11.38
C ALA A 170 -11.54 10.89 -11.48
N LYS A 171 -11.06 11.83 -10.67
CA LYS A 171 -9.63 12.14 -10.56
C LYS A 171 -9.07 11.56 -9.26
N VAL A 172 -7.80 11.15 -9.25
CA VAL A 172 -7.17 10.53 -8.09
C VAL A 172 -5.92 11.30 -7.66
N LEU A 173 -5.77 11.52 -6.36
CA LEU A 173 -4.53 12.00 -5.75
C LEU A 173 -4.08 11.00 -4.67
N LEU A 174 -2.87 10.47 -4.80
CA LEU A 174 -2.28 9.52 -3.85
C LEU A 174 -1.27 10.25 -2.97
N VAL A 175 -1.51 10.25 -1.67
CA VAL A 175 -0.68 10.89 -0.65
C VAL A 175 0.21 9.86 0.02
N PHE A 176 1.51 10.15 0.14
CA PHE A 176 2.47 9.30 0.83
C PHE A 176 3.66 10.10 1.34
N ALA A 177 4.23 9.62 2.44
CA ALA A 177 5.41 10.19 3.06
C ALA A 177 6.70 9.45 2.63
N GLU A 178 7.83 10.09 2.88
CA GLU A 178 9.17 9.51 2.68
C GLU A 178 9.29 8.20 3.49
N GLU A 179 8.97 8.27 4.78
CA GLU A 179 8.93 7.09 5.65
C GLU A 179 7.50 6.55 5.78
N ASP A 180 7.30 5.28 5.43
CA ASP A 180 6.05 4.59 5.72
C ASP A 180 6.02 4.14 7.19
N HIS A 181 4.84 4.00 7.76
CA HIS A 181 4.70 3.62 9.17
C HIS A 181 4.46 2.11 9.37
N VAL A 182 4.23 1.35 8.29
CA VAL A 182 3.93 -0.10 8.34
C VAL A 182 4.96 -0.93 7.58
N GLN A 183 5.26 -0.54 6.35
CA GLN A 183 6.07 -1.34 5.41
C GLN A 183 7.42 -0.69 5.15
N THR A 184 8.42 -1.50 4.79
CA THR A 184 9.80 -1.03 4.57
C THR A 184 10.27 -1.17 3.12
N ALA A 185 9.43 -1.69 2.23
CA ALA A 185 9.77 -1.89 0.83
C ALA A 185 10.04 -0.53 0.14
N LYS A 186 11.25 -0.38 -0.41
CA LYS A 186 11.77 0.90 -0.93
C LYS A 186 10.97 1.47 -2.11
N ASP A 187 10.42 0.58 -2.93
CA ASP A 187 9.59 0.88 -4.09
C ASP A 187 8.14 1.26 -3.73
N LYS A 188 7.77 1.24 -2.43
CA LYS A 188 6.44 1.56 -1.91
C LYS A 188 5.32 0.90 -2.74
N PRO A 189 5.26 -0.45 -2.81
CA PRO A 189 4.39 -1.14 -3.76
C PRO A 189 2.90 -0.84 -3.56
N HIS A 190 2.50 -0.41 -2.35
CA HIS A 190 1.13 0.05 -2.09
C HIS A 190 0.78 1.37 -2.79
N ILE A 191 1.74 2.26 -3.04
CA ILE A 191 1.54 3.46 -3.89
C ILE A 191 1.68 3.09 -5.36
N HIS A 192 2.69 2.30 -5.70
CA HIS A 192 2.95 1.89 -7.08
C HIS A 192 1.76 1.16 -7.70
N GLN A 193 1.24 0.11 -7.04
CA GLN A 193 0.07 -0.62 -7.53
C GLN A 193 -1.20 0.23 -7.58
N MET A 194 -1.37 1.20 -6.67
CA MET A 194 -2.50 2.13 -6.73
C MET A 194 -2.38 3.08 -7.93
N TYR A 195 -1.19 3.59 -8.20
CA TYR A 195 -0.92 4.47 -9.33
C TYR A 195 -1.15 3.72 -10.65
N ASP A 196 -0.52 2.54 -10.80
CA ASP A 196 -0.69 1.66 -11.95
C ASP A 196 -2.16 1.26 -12.14
N GLY A 197 -2.81 0.89 -11.06
CA GLY A 197 -4.22 0.53 -11.05
C GLY A 197 -5.11 1.63 -11.60
N PHE A 198 -4.96 2.87 -11.12
CA PHE A 198 -5.82 3.97 -11.55
C PHE A 198 -5.43 4.54 -12.93
N LEU A 199 -4.15 4.79 -13.16
CA LEU A 199 -3.69 5.45 -14.39
C LEU A 199 -3.54 4.46 -15.54
N HIS A 200 -2.85 3.35 -15.30
CA HIS A 200 -2.44 2.44 -16.37
C HIS A 200 -3.46 1.34 -16.67
N ILE A 201 -4.20 0.86 -15.67
CA ILE A 201 -5.21 -0.19 -15.87
C ILE A 201 -6.60 0.44 -16.05
N ALA A 202 -7.08 1.21 -15.06
CA ALA A 202 -8.39 1.84 -15.10
C ALA A 202 -8.49 3.02 -16.07
N LYS A 203 -7.36 3.51 -16.59
CA LYS A 203 -7.25 4.62 -17.55
C LYS A 203 -7.98 5.88 -17.07
N LEU A 204 -7.91 6.17 -15.77
CA LEU A 204 -8.48 7.40 -15.25
C LEU A 204 -7.76 8.61 -15.86
N PRO A 205 -8.48 9.68 -16.16
CA PRO A 205 -7.93 10.82 -16.91
C PRO A 205 -6.91 11.66 -16.13
N TRP A 206 -6.87 11.54 -14.81
CA TRP A 206 -5.98 12.32 -13.95
C TRP A 206 -5.66 11.53 -12.68
N VAL A 207 -4.38 11.23 -12.49
CA VAL A 207 -3.83 10.60 -11.29
C VAL A 207 -2.58 11.37 -10.89
N ARG A 208 -2.47 11.80 -9.63
CA ARG A 208 -1.31 12.55 -9.14
C ARG A 208 -0.71 11.91 -7.90
N LEU A 209 0.61 11.96 -7.82
CA LEU A 209 1.41 11.61 -6.65
C LEU A 209 1.70 12.88 -5.84
N ASN A 210 1.13 12.96 -4.63
CA ASN A 210 1.18 14.10 -3.71
C ASN A 210 0.62 15.45 -4.27
N PRO A 211 0.27 16.41 -3.39
CA PRO A 211 -0.30 17.70 -3.82
C PRO A 211 0.69 18.59 -4.59
N ASP A 212 0.17 19.62 -5.25
CA ASP A 212 0.97 20.77 -5.68
C ASP A 212 1.62 21.44 -4.46
N ARG A 213 2.86 21.88 -4.62
CA ARG A 213 3.63 22.65 -3.63
C ARG A 213 2.85 23.85 -3.16
N SER A 214 2.12 24.54 -4.04
CA SER A 214 1.34 25.72 -3.68
C SER A 214 0.31 25.42 -2.57
N TYR A 215 -0.31 24.24 -2.59
CA TYR A 215 -1.22 23.77 -1.54
C TYR A 215 -0.48 23.34 -0.28
N LEU A 216 0.68 22.69 -0.40
CA LEU A 216 1.53 22.35 0.75
C LEU A 216 2.01 23.61 1.50
N GLU A 217 2.53 24.60 0.78
CA GLU A 217 3.00 25.87 1.34
C GLU A 217 1.87 26.66 2.03
N THR A 218 0.67 26.59 1.46
CA THR A 218 -0.53 27.22 2.04
C THR A 218 -0.95 26.54 3.34
N ALA A 219 -0.96 25.20 3.35
CA ALA A 219 -1.32 24.42 4.53
C ALA A 219 -0.30 24.62 5.67
N GLU A 220 0.99 24.76 5.35
CA GLU A 220 2.04 25.10 6.31
C GLU A 220 2.09 26.58 6.70
N LYS A 221 1.46 27.46 5.92
CA LYS A 221 1.62 28.91 6.00
C LYS A 221 3.09 29.35 5.86
N LYS A 222 3.86 28.62 5.05
CA LYS A 222 5.29 28.82 4.86
C LYS A 222 5.71 28.40 3.46
N LYS A 223 6.54 29.21 2.80
CA LYS A 223 7.20 28.81 1.55
C LYS A 223 8.30 27.80 1.83
N ASN A 224 8.37 26.76 1.00
CA ASN A 224 9.36 25.72 1.16
C ASN A 224 9.84 25.23 -0.21
N SER A 225 11.03 25.70 -0.60
CA SER A 225 11.70 25.30 -1.84
C SER A 225 12.16 23.84 -1.85
N LEU A 226 12.09 23.15 -0.71
CA LEU A 226 12.45 21.73 -0.60
C LEU A 226 11.30 20.80 -1.03
N TYR A 227 10.09 21.33 -1.25
CA TYR A 227 9.03 20.52 -1.84
C TYR A 227 9.32 20.26 -3.31
N ASN A 228 9.56 18.98 -3.59
CA ASN A 228 9.63 18.44 -4.93
C ASN A 228 8.20 18.08 -5.35
N GLU A 229 7.62 18.86 -6.26
CA GLU A 229 6.30 18.61 -6.82
C GLU A 229 6.44 18.00 -8.21
N HIS A 230 5.49 17.18 -8.60
CA HIS A 230 5.53 16.49 -9.88
C HIS A 230 4.16 16.58 -10.56
N PRO A 231 4.11 16.85 -11.89
CA PRO A 231 2.85 16.97 -12.60
C PRO A 231 1.99 15.71 -12.49
N ALA A 232 0.67 15.89 -12.53
CA ALA A 232 -0.25 14.77 -12.66
C ALA A 232 0.04 13.93 -13.91
N ASN A 233 -0.29 12.63 -13.84
CA ASN A 233 -0.02 11.61 -14.84
C ASN A 233 1.48 11.41 -15.12
N THR A 234 2.34 11.72 -14.15
CA THR A 234 3.76 11.38 -14.15
C THR A 234 4.13 10.53 -12.95
N GLU A 235 5.19 9.74 -13.10
CA GLU A 235 5.73 8.81 -12.12
C GLU A 235 7.26 8.79 -12.19
N PRO A 236 7.96 8.27 -11.16
CA PRO A 236 9.40 8.11 -11.21
C PRO A 236 9.81 7.18 -12.36
N ALA A 237 10.94 7.46 -13.01
CA ALA A 237 11.53 6.55 -14.00
C ALA A 237 12.00 5.22 -13.37
N ASP A 238 12.32 5.27 -12.07
CA ASP A 238 12.69 4.13 -11.24
C ASP A 238 11.98 4.28 -9.89
N TRP A 239 11.08 3.36 -9.55
CA TRP A 239 10.32 3.42 -8.30
C TRP A 239 11.18 3.21 -7.06
N LEU A 240 12.44 2.76 -7.18
CA LEU A 240 13.40 2.81 -6.08
C LEU A 240 13.76 4.26 -5.66
N GLN A 241 13.40 5.25 -6.47
CA GLN A 241 13.59 6.69 -6.19
C GLN A 241 12.29 7.38 -5.76
N ILE A 242 11.23 6.62 -5.45
CA ILE A 242 9.91 7.18 -5.07
C ILE A 242 9.98 8.09 -3.82
N GLU A 243 10.98 7.92 -2.95
CA GLU A 243 11.21 8.82 -1.82
C GLU A 243 11.45 10.29 -2.23
N GLU A 244 11.99 10.53 -3.43
CA GLU A 244 12.18 11.88 -3.97
C GLU A 244 10.86 12.58 -4.34
N TRP A 245 9.80 11.79 -4.52
CA TRP A 245 8.44 12.24 -4.85
C TRP A 245 7.55 12.35 -3.61
N ALA A 246 8.08 11.92 -2.46
CA ALA A 246 7.32 11.78 -1.23
C ALA A 246 7.26 13.09 -0.44
N ILE A 247 6.26 13.18 0.44
CA ILE A 247 6.21 14.25 1.44
C ILE A 247 7.28 14.00 2.49
N LYS A 248 8.20 14.97 2.64
CA LYS A 248 9.33 14.88 3.56
C LYS A 248 9.02 15.44 4.95
N PRO A 249 9.61 14.88 6.03
CA PRO A 249 9.61 15.51 7.34
C PRO A 249 10.18 16.95 7.32
N PRO A 250 9.74 17.85 8.22
CA PRO A 250 8.84 17.59 9.35
C PRO A 250 7.35 17.67 8.98
N LEU A 251 7.01 17.75 7.68
CA LEU A 251 5.61 17.83 7.29
C LEU A 251 4.89 16.58 7.77
N LEU A 252 3.98 16.76 8.73
CA LEU A 252 3.13 15.67 9.17
C LEU A 252 2.29 15.23 7.98
N ILE A 253 2.16 13.92 7.76
CA ILE A 253 1.25 13.32 6.76
C ILE A 253 -0.16 13.96 6.82
N THR A 254 -0.57 14.44 8.00
CA THR A 254 -1.79 15.22 8.23
C THR A 254 -1.87 16.50 7.40
N ILE A 255 -0.78 17.28 7.29
CA ILE A 255 -0.75 18.51 6.50
C ILE A 255 -0.78 18.18 5.00
N GLY A 256 0.01 17.18 4.58
CA GLY A 256 -0.03 16.67 3.21
C GLY A 256 -1.43 16.20 2.79
N THR A 257 -2.09 15.47 3.67
CA THR A 257 -3.48 15.01 3.48
C THR A 257 -4.46 16.17 3.37
N LEU A 258 -4.34 17.18 4.25
CA LEU A 258 -5.20 18.35 4.21
C LEU A 258 -4.99 19.13 2.91
N ALA A 259 -3.74 19.37 2.52
CA ALA A 259 -3.39 20.01 1.25
C ALA A 259 -4.00 19.26 0.05
N ALA A 260 -3.87 17.92 0.02
CA ALA A 260 -4.46 17.09 -1.03
C ALA A 260 -5.98 17.23 -1.13
N VAL A 261 -6.68 17.22 0.00
CA VAL A 261 -8.13 17.35 0.01
C VAL A 261 -8.56 18.75 -0.44
N ILE A 262 -7.90 19.81 0.05
CA ILE A 262 -8.21 21.18 -0.35
C ILE A 262 -7.94 21.36 -1.85
N GLU A 263 -6.81 20.87 -2.36
CA GLU A 263 -6.48 20.92 -3.78
C GLU A 263 -7.57 20.27 -4.63
N MET A 264 -7.95 19.03 -4.31
CA MET A 264 -8.96 18.32 -5.11
C MET A 264 -10.35 18.98 -5.02
N VAL A 265 -10.71 19.56 -3.87
CA VAL A 265 -11.95 20.35 -3.72
C VAL A 265 -11.91 21.60 -4.61
N ASP A 266 -10.80 22.34 -4.58
CA ASP A 266 -10.64 23.55 -5.40
C ASP A 266 -10.65 23.21 -6.89
N ARG A 267 -9.91 22.18 -7.31
CA ARG A 267 -9.87 21.74 -8.72
C ARG A 267 -11.26 21.36 -9.24
N VAL A 268 -12.08 20.71 -8.42
CA VAL A 268 -13.50 20.45 -8.75
C VAL A 268 -14.30 21.73 -8.80
N HIS A 269 -14.16 22.62 -7.81
CA HIS A 269 -14.96 23.83 -7.71
C HIS A 269 -14.70 24.80 -8.88
N PHE A 270 -13.45 24.94 -9.31
CA PHE A 270 -13.02 25.86 -10.37
C PHE A 270 -12.88 25.17 -11.73
N ASP A 271 -13.13 23.87 -11.82
CA ASP A 271 -12.90 23.04 -13.01
C ASP A 271 -11.49 23.24 -13.62
N GLN A 272 -10.47 23.11 -12.78
CA GLN A 272 -9.06 23.31 -13.16
C GLN A 272 -8.25 22.02 -12.99
N TRP A 273 -8.06 21.31 -14.09
CA TRP A 273 -7.38 20.01 -14.13
C TRP A 273 -6.03 20.05 -14.87
N ALA A 274 -5.39 21.23 -14.89
CA ALA A 274 -4.00 21.34 -15.34
C ALA A 274 -3.12 20.35 -14.57
N SER A 275 -2.08 19.84 -15.24
CA SER A 275 -1.18 18.84 -14.66
C SER A 275 -0.50 19.34 -13.39
N ASP A 276 -0.27 20.66 -13.27
CA ASP A 276 0.43 21.29 -12.16
C ASP A 276 -0.12 22.70 -11.90
N LEU A 277 -0.22 23.11 -10.64
CA LEU A 277 -0.68 24.45 -10.24
C LEU A 277 0.40 25.23 -9.49
N ASN A 278 0.81 26.35 -10.09
CA ASN A 278 1.80 27.25 -9.50
C ASN A 278 1.26 28.12 -8.35
N ARG A 279 -0.03 28.04 -8.05
CA ARG A 279 -0.72 28.76 -6.97
C ARG A 279 -1.97 27.99 -6.55
N THR A 280 -2.44 28.23 -5.33
CA THR A 280 -3.79 27.81 -4.95
C THR A 280 -4.82 28.53 -5.80
N LEU A 281 -5.95 27.86 -6.06
CA LEU A 281 -7.05 28.45 -6.84
C LEU A 281 -7.91 29.41 -5.99
N LYS A 282 -7.75 29.38 -4.67
CA LYS A 282 -8.39 30.26 -3.68
C LYS A 282 -7.38 30.92 -2.75
#